data_AF-A0A4P9ZDI7-F1
#
_entry.id   AF-A0A4P9ZDI7-F1
#
_cell.length_a   1.000
_cell.length_b   1.000
_cell.length_c   1.000
_cell.angle_alpha   90.00
_cell.angle_beta   90.00
_cell.angle_gamma   90.00
#
_symmetry.space_group_name_H-M   'P 1'
#
loop_
_entity.id
_entity.type
_entity.pdbx_description
1 polymer ?
#
loop_
_entity_poly.entity_id
_entity_poly.type
_entity_poly.pdbx_seq_one_letter_code
_entity_poly.pdbx_strand_id
1 'polypeptide(L)'
;MNKRDTFYFLYFIIHIPITILMDSSIIVPQKYLYPTQQYLVDLHLLANKDFLLQNPPLWLKYFGAFEVFFQLPFFFIATYMLYKGSRSVLTMMSLYGFNAFFTTGMCLAYVLVEAGNHGLSTRHMLALFGLYTPYFVIPLVMMVDCSARAMGLIRTAEAVAVNKKTI
;
A
#
# COMPACT_ATOMS: atom_id res chain seq x y z
N MET A 1 -11.99 -18.84 -1.44
CA MET A 1 -11.76 -17.54 -2.14
C MET A 1 -11.47 -17.78 -3.60
N ASN A 2 -11.79 -16.81 -4.48
CA ASN A 2 -11.33 -16.86 -5.86
C ASN A 2 -9.84 -16.46 -5.95
N LYS A 3 -9.20 -16.67 -7.11
CA LYS A 3 -7.76 -16.41 -7.30
C LYS A 3 -7.34 -14.97 -6.96
N ARG A 4 -8.15 -13.97 -7.34
CA ARG A 4 -7.87 -12.55 -7.06
C ARG A 4 -7.94 -12.24 -5.57
N ASP A 5 -9.00 -12.71 -4.91
CA ASP A 5 -9.19 -12.51 -3.47
C ASP A 5 -8.10 -13.22 -2.66
N THR A 6 -7.62 -14.40 -3.10
CA THR A 6 -6.45 -15.07 -2.51
C THR A 6 -5.18 -14.25 -2.66
N PHE A 7 -4.94 -13.66 -3.83
CA PHE A 7 -3.80 -12.78 -4.03
C PHE A 7 -3.85 -11.56 -3.08
N TYR A 8 -5.01 -10.88 -2.99
CA TYR A 8 -5.17 -9.73 -2.09
C TYR A 8 -5.07 -10.11 -0.61
N PHE A 9 -5.56 -11.28 -0.24
CA PHE A 9 -5.44 -11.79 1.13
C PHE A 9 -3.98 -12.02 1.52
N LEU A 10 -3.20 -12.68 0.65
CA LEU A 10 -1.77 -12.88 0.88
C LEU A 10 -1.01 -11.55 0.89
N TYR A 11 -1.38 -10.63 0.00
CA TYR A 11 -0.83 -9.28 -0.03
C TYR A 11 -0.98 -8.59 1.32
N PHE A 12 -2.19 -8.54 1.91
CA PHE A 12 -2.40 -7.89 3.21
C PHE A 12 -1.69 -8.61 4.35
N ILE A 13 -1.66 -9.96 4.35
CA ILE A 13 -0.91 -10.72 5.35
C ILE A 13 0.57 -10.37 5.36
N ILE A 14 1.17 -10.24 4.18
CA ILE A 14 2.58 -9.90 4.03
C ILE A 14 2.83 -8.43 4.41
N HIS A 15 1.89 -7.53 4.12
CA HIS A 15 2.05 -6.11 4.44
C HIS A 15 1.97 -5.82 5.94
N ILE A 16 1.23 -6.60 6.73
CA ILE A 16 1.16 -6.40 8.19
C ILE A 16 2.56 -6.39 8.85
N PRO A 17 3.39 -7.44 8.74
CA PRO A 17 4.72 -7.43 9.36
C PRO A 17 5.66 -6.42 8.70
N ILE A 18 5.53 -6.17 7.39
CA ILE A 18 6.34 -5.15 6.70
C ILE A 18 6.04 -3.77 7.29
N THR A 19 4.78 -3.38 7.41
CA THR A 19 4.41 -2.06 7.94
C THR A 19 4.78 -1.90 9.41
N ILE A 20 4.68 -2.96 10.20
CA ILE A 20 5.11 -2.92 11.60
C ILE A 20 6.63 -2.76 11.70
N LEU A 21 7.41 -3.53 10.94
CA LEU A 21 8.87 -3.59 11.09
C LEU A 21 9.60 -2.51 10.31
N MET A 22 9.17 -2.25 9.08
CA MET A 22 9.80 -1.31 8.14
C MET A 22 9.08 0.02 8.12
N ASP A 23 7.82 0.09 7.71
CA ASP A 23 7.21 1.38 7.37
C ASP A 23 6.97 2.27 8.61
N SER A 24 6.72 1.66 9.77
CA SER A 24 6.63 2.40 11.04
C SER A 24 7.93 3.15 11.39
N SER A 25 9.07 2.71 10.86
CA SER A 25 10.35 3.40 11.09
C SER A 25 10.42 4.79 10.46
N ILE A 26 9.55 5.09 9.49
CA ILE A 26 9.44 6.43 8.87
C ILE A 26 8.99 7.46 9.90
N ILE A 27 8.11 7.08 10.84
CA ILE A 27 7.53 7.98 11.84
C ILE A 27 8.20 7.87 13.21
N VAL A 28 8.83 6.74 13.53
CA VAL A 28 9.52 6.52 14.79
C VAL A 28 10.95 7.08 14.70
N PRO A 29 11.35 8.03 15.57
CA PRO A 29 12.73 8.51 15.61
C PRO A 29 13.72 7.35 15.83
N GLN A 30 14.87 7.35 15.14
CA GLN A 30 15.86 6.26 15.20
C GLN A 30 16.22 5.81 16.63
N LYS A 31 16.32 6.75 17.58
CA LYS A 31 16.58 6.47 19.01
C LYS A 31 15.55 5.57 19.70
N TYR A 32 14.36 5.42 19.13
CA TYR A 32 13.26 4.62 19.66
C TYR A 32 12.96 3.39 18.80
N LEU A 33 13.73 3.15 17.73
CA LEU A 33 13.58 1.93 16.94
C LEU A 33 14.02 0.73 17.76
N TYR A 34 13.26 -0.35 17.66
CA TYR A 34 13.66 -1.61 18.26
C TYR A 34 14.88 -2.18 17.49
N PRO A 35 15.79 -2.94 18.14
CA PRO A 35 17.02 -3.43 17.48
C PRO A 35 16.78 -4.20 16.17
N THR A 36 15.69 -4.97 16.09
CA THR A 36 15.35 -5.67 14.84
C THR A 36 14.91 -4.73 13.73
N GLN A 37 14.18 -3.66 14.04
CA GLN A 37 13.80 -2.65 13.06
C GLN A 37 15.04 -1.90 12.58
N GLN A 38 15.92 -1.48 13.50
CA GLN A 38 17.16 -0.80 13.15
C GLN A 38 18.00 -1.67 12.20
N TYR A 39 18.17 -2.96 12.51
CA TYR A 39 18.90 -3.90 11.65
C TYR A 39 18.28 -4.01 10.25
N LEU A 40 16.95 -4.12 10.14
CA LEU A 40 16.27 -4.22 8.85
C LEU A 40 16.36 -2.92 8.03
N VAL A 41 16.23 -1.77 8.70
CA VAL A 41 16.41 -0.45 8.07
C VAL A 41 17.83 -0.29 7.57
N ASP A 42 18.84 -0.63 8.37
CA ASP A 42 20.25 -0.53 7.98
C ASP A 42 20.57 -1.45 6.80
N LEU A 43 20.03 -2.68 6.80
CA LEU A 43 20.16 -3.61 5.69
C LEU A 43 19.53 -3.05 4.40
N HIS A 44 18.33 -2.46 4.51
CA HIS A 44 17.65 -1.84 3.38
C HIS A 44 18.41 -0.62 2.83
N LEU A 45 18.92 0.24 3.70
CA LEU A 45 19.70 1.41 3.32
C LEU A 45 21.02 1.02 2.64
N LEU A 46 21.70 -0.01 3.16
CA LEU A 46 22.92 -0.56 2.59
C LEU A 46 22.68 -1.11 1.16
N ALA A 47 21.58 -1.86 0.98
CA ALA A 47 21.27 -2.50 -0.28
C ALA A 47 20.74 -1.53 -1.34
N ASN A 48 19.86 -0.60 -0.94
CA ASN A 48 19.04 0.16 -1.88
C ASN A 48 19.40 1.65 -1.97
N LYS A 49 20.21 2.18 -1.04
CA LYS A 49 20.51 3.62 -0.93
C LYS A 49 19.24 4.48 -0.93
N ASP A 50 18.25 3.99 -0.17
CA ASP A 50 16.93 4.59 -0.11
C ASP A 50 16.96 5.89 0.71
N PHE A 51 17.15 7.01 0.02
CA PHE A 51 17.22 8.32 0.65
C PHE A 51 15.88 8.76 1.26
N LEU A 52 14.74 8.23 0.78
CA LEU A 52 13.42 8.48 1.36
C LEU A 52 13.33 7.89 2.76
N LEU A 53 13.93 6.73 2.99
CA LEU A 53 13.98 6.11 4.31
C LEU A 53 15.10 6.70 5.18
N GLN A 54 16.23 7.09 4.58
CA GLN A 54 17.36 7.66 5.31
C GLN A 54 17.04 9.01 5.95
N ASN A 55 16.39 9.90 5.19
CA ASN A 55 16.03 11.24 5.64
C ASN A 55 14.60 11.57 5.16
N PRO A 56 13.57 10.96 5.79
CA PRO A 56 12.21 11.08 5.30
C PRO A 56 11.73 12.54 5.36
N PRO A 57 11.31 13.12 4.22
CA PRO A 57 10.75 14.46 4.21
C PRO A 57 9.43 14.48 5.00
N LEU A 58 9.03 15.66 5.46
CA LEU A 58 7.86 15.81 6.34
C LEU A 58 6.57 15.23 5.73
N TRP A 59 6.36 15.40 4.42
CA TRP A 59 5.21 14.82 3.72
C TRP A 59 5.20 13.29 3.78
N LEU A 60 6.36 12.63 3.71
CA LEU A 60 6.47 11.17 3.78
C LEU A 60 6.18 10.69 5.20
N LYS A 61 6.57 11.45 6.22
CA LYS A 61 6.21 11.16 7.62
C LYS A 61 4.70 11.20 7.83
N TYR A 62 3.98 12.14 7.19
CA TYR A 62 2.52 12.15 7.24
C TYR A 62 1.90 10.94 6.54
N PHE A 63 2.45 10.51 5.40
CA PHE A 63 2.01 9.28 4.74
C PHE A 63 2.28 8.04 5.59
N GLY A 64 3.47 7.91 6.17
CA GLY A 64 3.80 6.81 7.09
C GLY A 64 2.91 6.81 8.34
N ALA A 65 2.55 7.98 8.87
CA ALA A 65 1.60 8.07 9.98
C ALA A 65 0.22 7.58 9.54
N PHE A 66 -0.25 7.99 8.37
CA PHE A 66 -1.52 7.52 7.83
C PHE A 66 -1.51 6.01 7.59
N GLU A 67 -0.40 5.46 7.12
CA GLU A 67 -0.22 4.04 6.91
C GLU A 67 -0.32 3.26 8.23
N VAL A 68 0.41 3.67 9.26
CA VAL A 68 0.39 3.00 10.57
C VAL A 68 -0.95 3.13 11.28
N PHE A 69 -1.60 4.30 11.23
CA PHE A 69 -2.83 4.54 11.99
C PHE A 69 -4.11 4.12 11.25
N PHE A 70 -4.12 4.09 9.93
CA PHE A 70 -5.33 3.79 9.15
C PHE A 70 -5.17 2.55 8.26
N GLN A 71 -4.07 2.44 7.52
CA GLN A 71 -3.90 1.31 6.59
C GLN A 71 -3.58 0.01 7.35
N LEU A 72 -2.74 0.04 8.39
CA LEU A 72 -2.40 -1.14 9.15
C LEU A 72 -3.63 -1.78 9.85
N PRO A 73 -4.48 -1.04 10.59
CA PRO A 73 -5.75 -1.60 11.09
C PRO A 73 -6.63 -2.15 9.96
N PHE A 74 -6.65 -1.47 8.82
CA PHE A 74 -7.39 -1.93 7.65
C PHE A 74 -6.82 -3.25 7.09
N PHE A 75 -5.51 -3.51 7.14
CA PHE A 75 -4.94 -4.78 6.68
C PHE A 75 -5.48 -5.98 7.46
N PHE A 76 -5.64 -5.84 8.77
CA PHE A 76 -6.28 -6.86 9.60
C PHE A 76 -7.76 -7.06 9.22
N ILE A 77 -8.51 -5.96 9.05
CA ILE A 77 -9.92 -6.01 8.66
C ILE A 77 -10.07 -6.67 7.28
N ALA A 78 -9.27 -6.26 6.30
CA ALA A 78 -9.31 -6.77 4.94
C ALA A 78 -8.98 -8.26 4.90
N THR A 79 -7.93 -8.68 5.61
CA THR A 79 -7.55 -10.09 5.75
C THR A 79 -8.70 -10.93 6.32
N TYR A 80 -9.31 -10.47 7.42
CA TYR A 80 -10.43 -11.16 8.05
C TYR A 80 -11.68 -11.23 7.15
N MET A 81 -12.05 -10.12 6.50
CA MET A 81 -13.21 -10.05 5.62
C MET A 81 -13.03 -10.91 4.36
N LEU A 82 -11.82 -10.92 3.77
CA LEU A 82 -11.49 -11.79 2.64
C LEU A 82 -11.57 -13.26 3.04
N TYR A 83 -11.04 -13.64 4.21
CA TYR A 83 -11.17 -14.99 4.75
C TYR A 83 -12.63 -15.41 4.93
N LYS A 84 -13.49 -14.50 5.43
CA LYS A 84 -14.93 -14.70 5.54
C LYS A 84 -15.68 -14.67 4.20
N GLY A 85 -15.02 -14.33 3.09
CA GLY A 85 -15.65 -14.19 1.78
C GLY A 85 -16.62 -13.02 1.67
N SER A 86 -16.52 -12.02 2.55
CA SER A 86 -17.41 -10.86 2.54
C SER A 86 -17.10 -9.95 1.35
N ARG A 87 -18.13 -9.58 0.59
CA ARG A 87 -18.01 -8.64 -0.54
C ARG A 87 -18.05 -7.17 -0.11
N SER A 88 -18.42 -6.87 1.14
CA SER A 88 -18.44 -5.50 1.66
C SER A 88 -17.06 -4.85 1.70
N VAL A 89 -16.00 -5.67 1.74
CA VAL A 89 -14.60 -5.22 1.79
C VAL A 89 -14.15 -4.53 0.49
N LEU A 90 -14.82 -4.78 -0.64
CA LEU A 90 -14.42 -4.27 -1.95
C LEU A 90 -14.35 -2.74 -1.99
N THR A 91 -15.31 -2.05 -1.40
CA THR A 91 -15.31 -0.57 -1.37
C THR A 91 -14.12 -0.04 -0.56
N MET A 92 -13.82 -0.65 0.59
CA MET A 92 -12.69 -0.24 1.42
C MET A 92 -11.35 -0.58 0.77
N MET A 93 -11.24 -1.73 0.10
CA MET A 93 -10.05 -2.11 -0.68
C MET A 93 -9.80 -1.18 -1.84
N SER A 94 -10.85 -0.65 -2.48
CA SER A 94 -10.71 0.37 -3.51
C SER A 94 -10.11 1.65 -2.96
N LEU A 95 -10.65 2.15 -1.84
CA LEU A 95 -10.13 3.36 -1.17
C LEU A 95 -8.68 3.17 -0.71
N TYR A 96 -8.37 2.02 -0.11
CA TYR A 96 -7.00 1.67 0.25
C TYR A 96 -6.09 1.65 -1.00
N GLY A 97 -6.55 0.99 -2.06
CA GLY A 97 -5.82 0.89 -3.33
C GLY A 97 -5.47 2.28 -3.87
N PHE A 98 -6.45 3.20 -3.86
CA PHE A 98 -6.25 4.60 -4.21
C PHE A 98 -5.14 5.25 -3.38
N ASN A 99 -5.28 5.20 -2.04
CA ASN A 99 -4.34 5.84 -1.15
C ASN A 99 -2.91 5.30 -1.34
N ALA A 100 -2.74 3.98 -1.33
CA ALA A 100 -1.43 3.34 -1.43
C ALA A 100 -0.75 3.56 -2.79
N PHE A 101 -1.48 3.50 -3.91
CA PHE A 101 -0.86 3.82 -5.20
C PHE A 101 -0.50 5.32 -5.27
N PHE A 102 -1.32 6.21 -4.72
CA PHE A 102 -1.10 7.64 -4.79
C PHE A 102 0.12 8.06 -3.98
N THR A 103 0.23 7.62 -2.72
CA THR A 103 1.39 7.92 -1.86
C THR A 103 2.68 7.34 -2.45
N THR A 104 2.63 6.11 -2.97
CA THR A 104 3.78 5.50 -3.65
C THR A 104 4.12 6.23 -4.95
N GLY A 105 3.12 6.71 -5.69
CA GLY A 105 3.30 7.52 -6.89
C GLY A 105 4.04 8.82 -6.60
N MET A 106 3.75 9.46 -5.45
CA MET A 106 4.51 10.60 -4.97
C MET A 106 5.97 10.24 -4.67
N CYS A 107 6.22 9.09 -4.04
CA CYS A 107 7.58 8.59 -3.82
C CYS A 107 8.33 8.35 -5.13
N LEU A 108 7.70 7.70 -6.11
CA LEU A 108 8.30 7.45 -7.43
C LEU A 108 8.64 8.75 -8.17
N ALA A 109 7.72 9.72 -8.17
CA ALA A 109 7.98 11.03 -8.75
C ALA A 109 9.14 11.75 -8.04
N TYR A 110 9.19 11.68 -6.71
CA TYR A 110 10.27 12.28 -5.93
C TYR A 110 11.62 11.61 -6.22
N VAL A 111 11.67 10.28 -6.36
CA VAL A 111 12.88 9.55 -6.76
C VAL A 111 13.37 10.01 -8.13
N LEU A 112 12.49 10.20 -9.11
CA LEU A 112 12.88 10.66 -10.45
C LEU A 112 13.47 12.07 -10.46
N VAL A 113 12.98 12.96 -9.58
CA VAL A 113 13.40 14.36 -9.54
C VAL A 113 14.64 14.56 -8.66
N GLU A 114 14.69 13.91 -7.49
CA GLU A 114 15.67 14.22 -6.44
C GLU A 114 16.83 13.22 -6.33
N ALA A 115 16.78 12.07 -7.01
CA ALA A 115 17.84 11.06 -6.89
C ALA A 115 19.25 11.62 -7.18
N GLY A 116 19.39 12.49 -8.18
CA GLY A 116 20.67 13.13 -8.50
C GLY A 116 21.18 14.04 -7.37
N ASN A 117 20.28 14.79 -6.73
CA ASN A 117 20.61 15.67 -5.60
C ASN A 117 21.03 14.89 -4.36
N HIS A 118 20.54 13.65 -4.22
CA HIS A 118 20.93 12.71 -3.17
C HIS A 118 22.12 11.81 -3.55
N GLY A 119 22.81 12.09 -4.67
CA GLY A 119 24.03 11.38 -5.06
C GLY A 119 23.82 9.98 -5.61
N LEU A 120 22.60 9.62 -6.00
CA LEU A 120 22.32 8.34 -6.66
C LEU A 120 22.75 8.41 -8.13
N SER A 121 23.50 7.41 -8.58
CA SER A 121 23.71 7.21 -10.02
C SER A 121 22.41 6.72 -10.68
N THR A 122 22.29 6.90 -12.00
CA THR A 122 21.12 6.44 -12.77
C THR A 122 20.77 4.97 -12.51
N ARG A 123 21.77 4.11 -12.33
CA ARG A 123 21.56 2.69 -12.00
C ARG A 123 20.92 2.50 -10.63
N HIS A 124 21.38 3.21 -9.60
CA HIS A 124 20.79 3.13 -8.26
C HIS A 124 19.39 3.74 -8.23
N MET A 125 19.18 4.86 -8.94
CA MET A 125 17.86 5.45 -9.13
C MET A 125 16.87 4.46 -9.77
N LEU A 126 17.26 3.80 -10.88
CA LEU A 126 16.40 2.82 -11.54
C LEU A 126 16.11 1.60 -10.64
N ALA A 127 17.10 1.14 -9.87
CA ALA A 127 16.91 0.07 -8.90
C ALA A 127 15.91 0.48 -7.81
N LEU A 128 16.05 1.68 -7.25
CA LEU A 128 15.14 2.22 -6.25
C LEU A 128 13.73 2.43 -6.83
N PHE A 129 13.62 2.99 -8.03
CA PHE A 129 12.34 3.14 -8.73
C PHE A 129 11.67 1.78 -8.94
N GLY A 130 12.43 0.77 -9.37
CA GLY A 130 11.96 -0.60 -9.55
C GLY A 130 11.48 -1.23 -8.23
N LEU A 131 12.13 -0.93 -7.11
CA LEU A 131 11.76 -1.41 -5.78
C LEU A 131 10.38 -0.90 -5.33
N TYR A 132 10.08 0.38 -5.61
CA TYR A 132 8.79 1.00 -5.25
C TYR A 132 7.66 0.65 -6.23
N THR A 133 7.99 0.26 -7.47
CA THR A 133 7.01 0.02 -8.54
C THR A 133 5.93 -1.03 -8.17
N PRO A 134 6.23 -2.18 -7.55
CA PRO A 134 5.19 -3.13 -7.12
C PRO A 134 4.16 -2.53 -6.16
N TYR A 135 4.61 -1.68 -5.24
CA TYR A 135 3.77 -0.97 -4.26
C TYR A 135 2.91 0.12 -4.92
N PHE A 136 3.22 0.51 -6.16
CA PHE A 136 2.35 1.36 -6.97
C PHE A 136 1.36 0.52 -7.78
N VAL A 137 1.86 -0.48 -8.51
CA VAL A 137 1.07 -1.25 -9.49
C VAL A 137 0.02 -2.12 -8.80
N ILE A 138 0.38 -2.82 -7.73
CA ILE A 138 -0.55 -3.74 -7.06
C ILE A 138 -1.75 -2.98 -6.46
N PRO A 139 -1.56 -1.89 -5.70
CA PRO A 139 -2.69 -1.09 -5.20
C PRO A 139 -3.51 -0.43 -6.31
N LEU A 140 -2.88 0.02 -7.40
CA LEU A 140 -3.60 0.55 -8.57
C LEU A 140 -4.52 -0.52 -9.19
N VAL A 141 -4.02 -1.73 -9.41
CA VAL A 141 -4.82 -2.85 -9.91
C VAL A 141 -5.93 -3.22 -8.92
N MET A 142 -5.62 -3.25 -7.62
CA MET A 142 -6.61 -3.51 -6.57
C MET A 142 -7.73 -2.47 -6.57
N MET A 143 -7.39 -1.19 -6.72
CA MET A 143 -8.37 -0.11 -6.82
C MET A 143 -9.32 -0.34 -7.99
N VAL A 144 -8.79 -0.59 -9.19
CA VAL A 144 -9.60 -0.77 -10.39
C VAL A 144 -10.46 -2.04 -10.30
N ASP A 145 -9.89 -3.18 -9.89
CA ASP A 145 -10.60 -4.45 -9.74
C ASP A 145 -11.76 -4.33 -8.74
N CYS A 146 -11.48 -3.82 -7.54
CA CYS A 146 -12.46 -3.74 -6.47
C CYS A 146 -13.57 -2.75 -6.81
N SER A 147 -13.23 -1.60 -7.42
CA SER A 147 -14.21 -0.63 -7.89
C SER A 147 -15.14 -1.22 -8.94
N ALA A 148 -14.58 -1.88 -9.97
CA ALA A 148 -15.38 -2.49 -11.03
C ALA A 148 -16.33 -3.56 -10.49
N ARG A 149 -15.86 -4.40 -9.56
CA ARG A 149 -16.67 -5.43 -8.91
C ARG A 149 -17.77 -4.83 -8.02
N ALA A 150 -17.45 -3.80 -7.23
CA ALA A 150 -18.43 -3.11 -6.40
C ALA A 150 -19.54 -2.47 -7.25
N MET A 151 -19.18 -1.79 -8.34
CA MET A 151 -20.14 -1.23 -9.30
C MET A 151 -21.02 -2.31 -9.95
N GLY A 152 -20.45 -3.47 -10.27
CA GLY A 152 -21.23 -4.61 -10.79
C GLY A 152 -22.29 -5.13 -9.81
N LEU A 153 -21.99 -5.14 -8.51
CA LEU A 153 -22.95 -5.51 -7.46
C LEU A 153 -24.08 -4.48 -7.34
N ILE A 154 -23.74 -3.19 -7.39
CA ILE A 154 -24.71 -2.08 -7.35
C ILE A 154 -25.67 -2.19 -8.54
N ARG A 155 -25.15 -2.33 -9.77
CA ARG A 155 -25.97 -2.47 -10.98
C ARG A 155 -26.91 -3.68 -10.92
N THR A 156 -26.42 -4.80 -10.38
CA THR A 156 -27.26 -6.00 -10.18
C THR A 156 -28.38 -5.72 -9.19
N ALA A 157 -28.08 -5.04 -8.08
CA ALA A 157 -29.07 -4.69 -7.07
C ALA A 157 -30.15 -3.73 -7.62
N GLU A 158 -29.74 -2.73 -8.40
CA GLU A 158 -30.65 -1.80 -9.07
C GLU A 158 -31.59 -2.53 -10.04
N ALA A 159 -31.08 -3.43 -10.88
CA ALA A 159 -31.89 -4.21 -11.82
C ALA A 159 -32.94 -5.08 -11.11
N VAL A 160 -32.57 -5.73 -10.00
CA VAL A 160 -33.50 -6.52 -9.18
C VAL A 160 -34.57 -5.63 -8.53
N ALA A 161 -34.19 -4.44 -8.08
CA ALA A 161 -35.12 -3.49 -7.47
C ALA A 161 -36.15 -2.95 -8.49
N VAL A 162 -35.74 -2.72 -9.74
CA VAL A 162 -36.65 -2.32 -10.82
C VAL A 162 -37.66 -3.44 -11.12
N ASN A 163 -37.18 -4.68 -11.31
CA ASN A 163 -38.06 -5.81 -11.61
C ASN A 163 -39.11 -6.09 -10.52
N LYS A 164 -38.77 -5.85 -9.24
CA LYS A 164 -39.72 -5.99 -8.13
C LYS A 164 -40.81 -4.93 -8.09
N LYS A 165 -40.64 -3.79 -8.76
CA LYS A 165 -41.66 -2.73 -8.83
C LYS A 165 -42.63 -2.93 -10.01
N THR A 166 -42.30 -3.80 -10.95
CA THR A 166 -43.09 -4.05 -12.17
C THR A 166 -44.00 -5.29 -12.05
N ILE A 167 -43.87 -6.04 -10.96
CA ILE A 167 -44.73 -7.18 -10.56
C ILE A 167 -45.62 -6.71 -9.41
#